data_AF-A0AAW7I7R2-F1
#
_entry.id   AF-A0AAW7I7R2-F1
#
_cell.length_a   1.000
_cell.length_b   1.000
_cell.length_c   1.000
_cell.angle_alpha   90.00
_cell.angle_beta   90.00
_cell.angle_gamma   90.00
#
_symmetry.space_group_name_H-M   'P 1'
#
loop_
_entity.id
_entity.type
_entity.pdbx_description
1 polymer ?
#
loop_
_entity_poly.entity_id
_entity_poly.type
_entity_poly.pdbx_seq_one_letter_code
_entity_poly.pdbx_strand_id
1 'polypeptide(L)'
;MDQVYKWLIFIGIMGVQFFLSRRNNAYWGAILPVLYLVFIFGWLSNRMVNGNTFSLIIVAIGGLAILLGEWSNGRESLKKKRKKELEKMKTLDIK
;
A
#
# COMPACT_ATOMS: atom_id res chain seq x y z
N MET A 1 29.78 -3.40 -1.24
CA MET A 1 28.95 -4.60 -1.00
C MET A 1 27.53 -4.26 -0.48
N ASP A 2 27.07 -3.01 -0.57
CA ASP A 2 25.81 -2.57 0.10
C ASP A 2 24.58 -2.43 -0.81
N GLN A 3 24.74 -2.06 -2.08
CA GLN A 3 23.60 -1.65 -2.91
C GLN A 3 22.71 -2.84 -3.31
N VAL A 4 23.33 -3.95 -3.72
CA VAL A 4 22.62 -5.14 -4.24
C VAL A 4 21.78 -5.81 -3.15
N TYR A 5 22.31 -5.92 -1.92
CA TYR A 5 21.57 -6.44 -0.77
C TYR A 5 20.36 -5.57 -0.42
N LYS A 6 20.49 -4.24 -0.48
CA LYS A 6 19.37 -3.31 -0.25
C LYS A 6 18.25 -3.51 -1.28
N TRP A 7 18.60 -3.68 -2.56
CA TRP A 7 17.62 -3.96 -3.61
C TRP A 7 16.94 -5.32 -3.44
N LEU A 8 17.68 -6.35 -3.03
CA LEU A 8 17.14 -7.69 -2.76
C LEU A 8 16.13 -7.67 -1.61
N ILE A 9 16.46 -6.97 -0.52
CA ILE A 9 15.56 -6.78 0.62
C ILE A 9 14.32 -5.98 0.20
N PHE A 10 14.50 -4.92 -0.61
CA PHE A 10 13.40 -4.11 -1.11
C PHE A 10 12.44 -4.92 -2.00
N ILE A 11 12.96 -5.71 -2.93
CA ILE A 11 12.16 -6.59 -3.81
C ILE A 11 11.44 -7.66 -2.97
N GLY A 12 12.11 -8.23 -1.96
CA GLY A 12 11.50 -9.17 -1.03
C GLY A 12 10.33 -8.56 -0.26
N ILE A 13 10.51 -7.34 0.27
CA ILE A 13 9.46 -6.60 0.99
C ILE A 13 8.29 -6.27 0.05
N MET A 14 8.56 -5.82 -1.18
CA MET A 14 7.52 -5.53 -2.18
C MET A 14 6.75 -6.79 -2.60
N GLY A 15 7.44 -7.91 -2.81
CA GLY A 15 6.83 -9.19 -3.15
C GLY A 15 5.95 -9.72 -2.01
N VAL A 16 6.45 -9.62 -0.77
CA VAL A 16 5.69 -9.96 0.43
C VAL A 16 4.47 -9.06 0.55
N GLN A 17 4.61 -7.75 0.41
CA GLN A 17 3.51 -6.79 0.45
C GLN A 17 2.45 -7.04 -0.63
N PHE A 18 2.84 -7.32 -1.87
CA PHE A 18 1.89 -7.64 -2.95
C PHE A 18 1.12 -8.94 -2.66
N PHE A 19 1.82 -9.95 -2.15
CA PHE A 19 1.21 -11.22 -1.76
C PHE A 19 0.26 -11.08 -0.57
N LEU A 20 0.61 -10.21 0.37
CA LEU A 20 -0.15 -9.89 1.57
C LEU A 20 -1.39 -9.03 1.31
N SER A 21 -1.28 -8.05 0.40
CA SER A 21 -2.38 -7.18 -0.04
C SER A 21 -3.51 -7.98 -0.71
N ARG A 22 -3.17 -9.12 -1.33
CA ARG A 22 -4.12 -10.02 -1.98
C ARG A 22 -4.81 -11.00 -1.02
N ARG A 23 -4.32 -11.12 0.21
CA ARG A 23 -4.87 -12.02 1.23
C ARG A 23 -6.06 -11.35 1.94
N ASN A 24 -6.96 -12.17 2.50
CA ASN A 24 -8.27 -11.76 3.04
C ASN A 24 -8.25 -10.63 4.11
N ASN A 25 -7.07 -10.29 4.66
CA ASN A 25 -6.96 -9.36 5.77
C ASN A 25 -6.46 -7.97 5.31
N ALA A 26 -7.30 -6.96 5.53
CA ALA A 26 -7.08 -5.55 5.20
C ALA A 26 -5.69 -5.01 5.58
N TYR A 27 -5.26 -5.36 6.79
CA TYR A 27 -4.10 -4.82 7.47
C TYR A 27 -2.78 -5.12 6.77
N TRP A 28 -2.75 -6.17 5.97
CA TRP A 28 -1.56 -6.60 5.24
C TRP A 28 -1.23 -5.69 4.05
N GLY A 29 -2.23 -5.05 3.43
CA GLY A 29 -2.00 -4.02 2.41
C GLY A 29 -1.69 -2.63 3.00
N ALA A 30 -2.08 -2.38 4.26
CA ALA A 30 -1.81 -1.12 4.97
C ALA A 30 -0.36 -0.99 5.45
N ILE A 31 0.44 -2.06 5.39
CA ILE A 31 1.84 -2.07 5.82
C ILE A 31 2.71 -1.12 5.00
N LEU A 32 2.41 -0.94 3.70
CA LEU A 32 3.18 -0.04 2.84
C LEU A 32 2.88 1.45 3.09
N PRO A 33 1.60 1.88 3.22
CA PRO A 33 1.28 3.21 3.74
C PRO A 33 1.97 3.52 5.07
N VAL A 34 2.03 2.55 5.99
CA VAL A 34 2.68 2.72 7.30
C VAL A 34 4.20 2.84 7.16
N LEU A 35 4.84 1.99 6.37
CA LEU A 35 6.29 2.09 6.13
C LEU A 35 6.67 3.41 5.45
N TYR A 36 5.83 3.86 4.51
CA TYR A 36 5.98 5.15 3.84
C TYR A 36 5.86 6.33 4.81
N LEU A 37 4.92 6.28 5.77
CA LEU A 37 4.82 7.26 6.87
C LEU A 37 6.10 7.34 7.70
N VAL A 38 6.66 6.19 8.10
CA VAL A 38 7.91 6.13 8.89
C VAL A 38 9.07 6.75 8.10
N PHE A 39 9.16 6.46 6.81
CA PHE A 39 10.19 6.99 5.93
C PHE A 39 10.07 8.52 5.75
N ILE A 40 8.86 9.02 5.53
CA ILE A 40 8.58 10.46 5.47
C ILE A 40 8.95 11.12 6.77
N PHE A 41 8.55 10.58 7.92
CA PHE A 41 8.84 11.19 9.22
C PHE A 41 10.33 11.35 9.46
N GLY A 42 11.13 10.30 9.19
CA GLY A 42 12.59 10.37 9.29
C GLY A 42 13.21 11.37 8.29
N TRP A 43 12.69 11.43 7.07
CA TRP A 43 13.17 12.35 6.04
C TRP A 43 12.82 13.81 6.36
N LEU A 44 11.60 14.07 6.84
CA LEU A 44 11.12 15.39 7.23
C LEU A 44 11.94 15.91 8.42
N SER A 45 12.19 15.05 9.42
CA SER A 45 12.99 15.40 10.60
C SER A 45 14.43 15.80 10.25
N ASN A 46 15.05 15.14 9.26
CA ASN A 46 16.40 15.47 8.81
C ASN A 46 16.45 16.71 7.89
N ARG A 47 15.41 16.98 7.10
CA ARG A 47 15.41 18.08 6.11
C ARG A 47 14.75 19.39 6.58
N MET A 48 14.02 19.40 7.68
CA MET A 48 13.49 20.63 8.29
C MET A 48 14.59 21.65 8.61
N VAL A 49 15.85 21.20 8.72
CA VAL A 49 17.04 22.06 8.96
C VAL A 49 17.48 22.84 7.70
N ASN A 50 17.14 22.39 6.49
CA ASN A 50 17.70 22.91 5.22
C ASN A 50 16.71 23.67 4.31
N GLY A 51 15.59 24.17 4.84
CA GLY A 51 14.89 25.32 4.25
C GLY A 51 13.95 25.10 3.05
N ASN A 52 13.76 23.87 2.55
CA ASN A 52 12.80 23.61 1.45
C ASN A 52 11.67 22.65 1.86
N THR A 53 10.90 23.04 2.87
CA THR A 53 9.86 22.23 3.52
C THR A 53 8.60 22.04 2.67
N PHE A 54 8.27 22.99 1.80
CA PHE A 54 7.01 22.98 1.03
C PHE A 54 6.97 21.84 -0.01
N SER A 55 8.05 21.64 -0.78
CA SER A 55 8.14 20.54 -1.74
C SER A 55 8.09 19.16 -1.07
N LEU A 56 8.62 19.03 0.15
CA LEU A 56 8.58 17.78 0.91
C LEU A 56 7.17 17.43 1.36
N ILE A 57 6.39 18.42 1.78
CA ILE A 57 4.99 18.22 2.18
C ILE A 57 4.14 17.75 0.99
N ILE A 58 4.33 18.36 -0.19
CA ILE A 58 3.61 17.95 -1.41
C ILE A 58 3.93 16.50 -1.77
N VAL A 59 5.22 16.13 -1.75
CA VAL A 59 5.64 14.75 -2.05
C VAL A 59 5.08 13.78 -1.01
N ALA A 60 5.08 14.16 0.27
CA ALA A 60 4.57 13.34 1.35
C ALA A 60 3.06 13.06 1.22
N ILE A 61 2.27 14.11 0.99
CA ILE A 61 0.82 14.01 0.83
C ILE A 61 0.47 13.29 -0.48
N GLY A 62 1.16 13.62 -1.57
CA GLY A 62 0.94 13.02 -2.88
C GLY A 62 1.20 11.52 -2.88
N GLY A 63 2.34 11.08 -2.32
CA GLY A 63 2.65 9.66 -2.25
C GLY A 63 1.70 8.89 -1.32
N LEU A 64 1.26 9.50 -0.22
CA LEU A 64 0.25 8.88 0.67
C LEU A 64 -1.10 8.73 -0.01
N ALA A 65 -1.56 9.76 -0.73
CA ALA A 65 -2.83 9.75 -1.44
C ALA A 65 -2.87 8.64 -2.50
N ILE A 66 -1.78 8.47 -3.25
CA ILE A 66 -1.65 7.40 -4.26
C ILE A 66 -1.67 6.02 -3.58
N LEU A 67 -0.85 5.81 -2.54
CA LEU A 67 -0.77 4.53 -1.83
C LEU A 67 -2.11 4.12 -1.20
N LEU A 68 -2.81 5.07 -0.57
CA LEU A 68 -4.14 4.83 0.00
C LEU A 68 -5.19 4.59 -1.09
N GLY A 69 -5.11 5.32 -2.20
CA GLY A 69 -5.99 5.16 -3.35
C GLY A 69 -5.87 3.77 -3.98
N GLU A 70 -4.65 3.31 -4.26
CA GLU A 70 -4.40 1.97 -4.80
C GLU A 70 -4.86 0.87 -3.85
N TRP A 71 -4.60 1.03 -2.54
CA TRP A 71 -5.06 0.08 -1.54
C TRP A 71 -6.60 0.03 -1.48
N SER A 72 -7.27 1.18 -1.44
CA SER A 72 -8.73 1.27 -1.45
C SER A 72 -9.34 0.61 -2.70
N ASN A 73 -8.81 0.93 -3.88
CA ASN A 73 -9.25 0.34 -5.15
C ASN A 73 -9.04 -1.18 -5.18
N GLY A 74 -7.89 -1.65 -4.68
CA GLY A 74 -7.60 -3.09 -4.55
C GLY A 74 -8.65 -3.81 -3.70
N ARG A 75 -9.05 -3.21 -2.58
CA ARG A 75 -10.09 -3.75 -1.68
C ARG A 75 -11.47 -3.72 -2.29
N GLU A 76 -11.82 -2.65 -2.99
CA GLU A 76 -13.10 -2.54 -3.68
C GLU A 76 -13.24 -3.61 -4.78
N SER A 77 -12.17 -3.87 -5.53
CA SER A 77 -12.15 -4.91 -6.56
C SER A 77 -12.41 -6.31 -5.98
N LEU A 78 -11.82 -6.63 -4.82
CA LEU A 78 -12.02 -7.89 -4.10
C LEU A 78 -13.45 -8.00 -3.58
N LYS A 79 -14.00 -6.92 -3.02
CA LYS A 79 -15.40 -6.87 -2.56
C LYS A 79 -16.36 -7.11 -3.72
N LYS A 80 -16.10 -6.51 -4.88
CA LYS A 80 -16.91 -6.68 -6.10
C LYS A 80 -16.84 -8.12 -6.64
N LYS A 81 -15.67 -8.76 -6.63
CA LYS A 81 -15.53 -10.18 -6.99
C LYS A 81 -16.32 -11.09 -6.05
N ARG A 82 -16.16 -10.90 -4.73
CA ARG A 82 -16.89 -11.70 -3.73
C ARG A 82 -18.40 -11.52 -3.85
N LYS A 83 -18.88 -10.30 -4.12
CA LYS A 83 -20.30 -10.04 -4.37
C LYS A 83 -20.80 -10.78 -5.61
N LYS A 84 -20.04 -10.78 -6.70
CA LYS A 84 -20.40 -11.53 -7.92
C LYS A 84 -20.45 -13.05 -7.69
N GLU A 85 -19.52 -13.60 -6.91
CA GLU A 85 -19.56 -15.02 -6.57
C GLU A 85 -20.75 -15.37 -5.67
N LEU A 86 -21.09 -14.52 -4.70
CA LEU A 86 -22.27 -14.70 -3.84
C LEU A 86 -23.57 -14.68 -4.65
N GLU A 87 -23.71 -13.74 -5.59
CA GLU A 87 -24.89 -13.67 -6.48
C GLU A 87 -25.00 -14.94 -7.35
N LYS A 88 -23.89 -15.44 -7.90
CA LYS A 88 -23.88 -16.71 -8.64
C LYS A 88 -24.38 -17.88 -7.79
N MET A 89 -23.90 -17.98 -6.54
CA MET A 89 -24.33 -19.04 -5.62
C MET A 89 -25.82 -18.92 -5.30
N LYS A 90 -26.34 -17.72 -5.03
CA LYS A 90 -27.79 -17.51 -4.81
C LYS A 90 -28.64 -17.92 -6.01
N THR A 91 -28.21 -17.62 -7.23
CA THR A 91 -28.97 -18.01 -8.43
C THR A 91 -28.97 -19.51 -8.69
N LEU A 92 -27.94 -20.24 -8.22
CA LEU A 92 -27.86 -21.68 -8.31
C LEU A 92 -28.66 -22.38 -7.21
N ASP A 93 -28.81 -21.76 -6.04
CA ASP A 93 -29.52 -22.30 -4.88
C ASP A 93 -31.05 -22.11 -4.95
N ILE A 94 -31.51 -21.12 -5.71
CA ILE A 94 -32.94 -20.84 -5.93
C ILE A 94 -33.56 -21.76 -7.02
N LYS A 95 -32.74 -22.53 -7.74
CA LYS A 95 -33.18 -23.39 -8.85
C LYS A 95 -33.11 -24.87 -8.47
#